data_AF-A0A953HDT0-F1
#
_entry.id   AF-A0A953HDT0-F1
#
_cell.length_a   1.000
_cell.length_b   1.000
_cell.length_c   1.000
_cell.angle_alpha   90.00
_cell.angle_beta   90.00
_cell.angle_gamma   90.00
#
_symmetry.space_group_name_H-M   'P 1'
#
loop_
_entity.id
_entity.type
_entity.pdbx_description
1 polymer ?
#
loop_
_entity_poly.entity_id
_entity_poly.type
_entity_poly.pdbx_seq_one_letter_code
_entity_poly.pdbx_strand_id
1 'polypeptide(L)' 'MLALRKLTRQADTEPYIRMLQRAQEFSSNIFGANRAEMEQYLVICNAFKEPSEGKLKIGDRN' A
#
# COMPACT_ATOMS: atom_id res chain seq x y z
N MET A 1 -7.92 -11.61 3.52
CA MET A 1 -8.48 -10.51 4.35
C MET A 1 -8.39 -10.86 5.84
N LEU A 2 -7.39 -10.35 6.58
CA LEU A 2 -7.23 -10.63 8.02
C LEU A 2 -7.51 -9.40 8.91
N ALA A 3 -7.17 -8.19 8.45
CA ALA A 3 -7.34 -6.97 9.25
C ALA A 3 -8.80 -6.64 9.58
N LEU A 4 -9.70 -6.64 8.59
CA LEU A 4 -11.14 -6.40 8.83
C LEU A 4 -11.76 -7.47 9.75
N ARG A 5 -11.34 -8.73 9.61
CA ARG A 5 -11.86 -9.82 10.45
C ARG A 5 -11.44 -9.63 11.91
N LYS A 6 -10.19 -9.22 12.15
CA LYS A 6 -9.70 -8.89 13.50
C LYS A 6 -10.43 -7.69 14.10
N LEU A 7 -10.63 -6.63 13.32
CA LEU A 7 -11.40 -5.47 13.74
C LEU A 7 -12.82 -5.85 14.17
N THR A 8 -13.57 -6.53 13.28
CA THR A 8 -15.01 -6.77 13.46
C THR A 8 -15.36 -7.89 14.43
N ARG A 9 -14.49 -8.92 14.56
CA ARG A 9 -14.79 -10.11 15.38
C ARG A 9 -13.97 -10.18 16.67
N GLN A 10 -12.88 -9.43 16.76
CA GLN A 10 -11.97 -9.47 17.92
C GLN A 10 -11.79 -8.08 18.56
N ALA A 11 -12.42 -7.03 18.00
CA ALA A 11 -12.23 -5.64 18.41
C ALA A 11 -10.75 -5.19 18.40
N ASP A 12 -9.89 -5.93 17.68
CA ASP A 12 -8.47 -5.62 17.53
C ASP A 12 -8.31 -4.63 16.38
N THR A 13 -8.21 -3.35 16.73
CA THR A 13 -8.12 -2.22 15.78
C THR A 13 -6.74 -2.06 15.17
N GLU A 14 -5.72 -2.54 15.87
CA GLU A 14 -4.33 -2.25 15.58
C GLU A 14 -3.87 -2.74 14.18
N PRO A 15 -4.21 -3.96 13.71
CA PRO A 15 -3.91 -4.39 12.35
C PRO A 15 -4.57 -3.54 11.27
N TYR A 16 -5.76 -3.00 11.55
CA TYR A 16 -6.49 -2.15 10.61
C TYR A 16 -5.87 -0.75 10.53
N ILE A 17 -5.49 -0.17 11.66
CA ILE A 17 -4.79 1.12 11.71
C ILE A 17 -3.47 1.04 10.94
N ARG A 18 -2.66 0.00 11.18
CA ARG A 18 -1.40 -0.21 10.44
C ARG A 18 -1.60 -0.37 8.93
N MET A 19 -2.67 -1.05 8.52
CA MET A 19 -3.03 -1.16 7.11
C MET A 19 -3.34 0.21 6.50
N LEU A 20 -4.12 1.05 7.19
CA LEU A 20 -4.45 2.40 6.73
C LEU A 20 -3.23 3.31 6.67
N GLN A 21 -2.37 3.28 7.68
CA GLN A 21 -1.12 4.06 7.70
C GLN A 21 -0.24 3.72 6.49
N ARG A 22 -0.08 2.42 6.20
CA ARG A 22 0.70 1.97 5.04
C ARG A 22 0.08 2.39 3.69
N ALA A 23 -1.25 2.41 3.59
CA ALA A 23 -1.95 2.91 2.40
C ALA A 23 -1.79 4.42 2.22
N GLN A 24 -1.85 5.18 3.32
CA GLN A 24 -1.62 6.63 3.31
C GLN A 24 -0.18 6.97 2.93
N GLU A 25 0.81 6.30 3.52
CA GLU A 25 2.23 6.45 3.22
C GLU A 25 2.50 6.20 1.73
N PHE A 26 2.02 5.07 1.20
CA PHE A 26 2.13 4.77 -0.23
C PHE A 26 1.51 5.86 -1.11
N SER A 27 0.29 6.28 -0.79
CA SER A 27 -0.44 7.29 -1.57
C SER A 27 0.27 8.65 -1.54
N SER A 28 0.88 9.01 -0.40
CA SER A 28 1.63 10.26 -0.26
C SER A 28 2.88 10.31 -1.13
N ASN A 29 3.38 9.16 -1.58
CA ASN A 29 4.52 9.06 -2.49
C ASN A 29 4.11 9.08 -3.98
N ILE A 30 2.82 9.00 -4.30
CA ILE A 30 2.31 9.13 -5.68
C ILE A 30 2.19 10.62 -6.01
N PHE A 31 3.30 11.25 -6.37
CA PHE A 31 3.32 12.64 -6.81
C PHE A 31 4.40 12.89 -7.89
N GLY A 32 4.08 13.77 -8.84
CA GLY A 32 5.01 14.23 -9.87
C GLY A 32 4.29 14.74 -11.12
N ALA A 33 4.89 15.71 -11.83
CA ALA A 33 4.39 16.18 -13.12
C ALA A 33 4.74 15.20 -14.27
N ASN A 34 5.74 14.34 -14.06
CA ASN A 34 6.18 13.34 -15.03
C ASN A 34 5.44 12.02 -14.84
N ARG A 35 4.53 11.72 -15.76
CA ARG A 35 3.76 10.47 -15.77
C ARG A 35 4.66 9.22 -15.83
N ALA A 36 5.76 9.26 -16.60
CA ALA A 36 6.62 8.09 -16.79
C ALA A 36 7.32 7.69 -15.47
N GLU A 37 7.81 8.68 -14.72
CA GLU A 37 8.42 8.45 -13.40
C GLU A 37 7.41 7.90 -12.40
N MET A 38 6.19 8.45 -12.39
CA MET A 38 5.11 7.94 -11.53
C MET A 38 4.75 6.49 -11.86
N GLU A 39 4.62 6.16 -13.15
CA GLU A 39 4.28 4.81 -13.60
C GLU A 39 5.39 3.81 -13.22
N GLN A 40 6.65 4.18 -13.42
CA GLN A 40 7.79 3.35 -13.02
C GLN A 40 7.80 3.10 -11.50
N TYR A 41 7.52 4.13 -10.70
CA TYR A 41 7.39 3.99 -9.24
C TYR A 41 6.27 3.00 -8.87
N LEU A 42 5.09 3.10 -9.48
CA LEU A 42 3.96 2.19 -9.24
C LEU A 42 4.30 0.74 -9.59
N VAL A 43 5.02 0.52 -10.70
CA VAL A 43 5.48 -0.82 -11.11
C VAL A 43 6.46 -1.41 -10.08
N ILE A 44 7.45 -0.63 -9.63
CA ILE A 44 8.43 -1.07 -8.61
C ILE A 44 7.73 -1.42 -7.29
N CYS A 45 6.68 -0.67 -6.94
CA CYS A 45 5.87 -0.90 -5.75
C CYS A 45 4.97 -2.15 -5.84
N ASN A 46 4.92 -2.85 -6.97
CA ASN A 46 3.93 -3.91 -7.28
C ASN A 46 2.47 -3.41 -7.17
N ALA A 47 2.20 -2.13 -7.43
CA ALA A 47 0.86 -1.57 -7.27
C ALA A 47 -0.19 -2.18 -8.21
N PHE A 48 0.26 -2.75 -9.33
CA PHE A 48 -0.60 -3.38 -10.34
C PHE A 48 -0.71 -4.91 -10.23
N LYS A 49 -0.02 -5.53 -9.26
CA LYS A 49 -0.06 -6.99 -9.10
C LYS A 49 -1.27 -7.39 -8.27
N GLU A 50 -1.87 -8.52 -8.63
CA GLU A 50 -2.90 -9.11 -7.80
C GLU A 50 -2.32 -9.56 -6.45
N PRO A 51 -3.14 -9.65 -5.37
CA PRO A 51 -2.66 -10.09 -4.07
C PRO A 51 -2.03 -11.49 -4.04
N SER A 52 -2.35 -12.34 -5.01
CA SER A 52 -1.75 -13.66 -5.22
C SER A 52 -0.36 -13.61 -5.88
N GLU A 53 -0.05 -12.52 -6.58
CA GLU A 53 1.15 -12.36 -7.41
C GLU A 53 2.21 -11.45 -6.75
N GLY A 54 1.79 -10.57 -5.85
CA GLY A 54 2.68 -9.64 -5.18
C GLY A 54 2.10 -8.99 -3.93
N LYS A 55 2.99 -8.39 -3.14
CA LYS A 55 2.63 -7.50 -2.04
C LYS A 55 3.10 -6.09 -2.36
N LEU A 56 2.28 -5.11 -1.98
CA LEU A 56 2.62 -3.69 -2.09
C LEU A 56 3.91 -3.40 -1.31
N LYS A 57 4.89 -2.87 -2.04
CA LYS A 57 6.16 -2.36 -1.50
C LYS A 57 6.09 -0.84 -1.53
N ILE A 58 6.69 -0.22 -0.53
CA ILE A 58 6.93 1.23 -0.54
C ILE A 58 8.42 1.34 -0.85
N GLY A 59 8.74 1.91 -2.01
CA GLY A 59 10.13 2.09 -2.45
C GLY A 59 10.75 3.33 -1.83
N ASP A 60 12.06 3.29 -1.57
CA ASP A 60 12.81 4.48 -1.17
C ASP A 60 12.95 5.43 -2.36
N ARG A 61 12.62 6.70 -2.15
CA ARG A 61 13.01 7.79 -3.04
C ARG A 61 14.40 8.24 -2.59
N ASN A 62 15.46 7.77 -3.27
CA ASN A 62 16.78 8.42 -3.23
C ASN A 62 16.80 9.60 -4.20
#